data_AF-A0A149ZW66-F1
#
_entry.id   AF-A0A149ZW66-F1
#
_cell.length_a   1.000
_cell.length_b   1.000
_cell.length_c   1.000
_cell.angle_alpha   90.00
_cell.angle_beta   90.00
_cell.angle_gamma   90.00
#
_symmetry.space_group_name_H-M   'P 1'
#
loop_
_entity.id
_entity.type
_entity.pdbx_description
1 polymer ?
#
loop_
_entity_poly.entity_id
_entity_poly.type
_entity_poly.pdbx_seq_one_letter_code
_entity_poly.pdbx_strand_id
1 'polypeptide(L)'
;MSDINRRKFLTFAGLGAIGAVGFEARPWGLQYAGAAPLPTSGAGTTLEAVAVPVGSSGYRRLGAGPGWPTIVRTELAEARSGREDRRTALASLVQLTDVHLVDAQSPMRFEYVHPFTGSAFRPHETLTAQGLVALVARVNALASGPHTQRPFDAVVSTGDNTDNKEFAELGWFLTALNGGTIVPNTGAPDRYEGVQNSGADLYWNPESSIQDMYKKAGFPEIPGLLGAAISPVTSPGLRTPWYCVFGNHDDSVQGTVPSGIPPLEAMYTGSLKFEVPGSPEEAKAVDIATRFDPGAIPAALSAITTPARVVTPDPARAPFTPRQFIAAHLDPANTGPGPVGHGFAPDAGETGIGYYSFEIAPGVVGISMDSTNRAGFVDGSLGAAQFRWIEDTLVAGSSRYFDTAGNPVSQARNDTWFVLFSHHTSGSMDNVVPDPSAPAEPRIRGSRLVDLLHRFPNVLAWVNGHTHENRITPWPGSTPEQSFWEINTASHIDFPQHGRIVEVVDNVDGTVSLLTTLFEADSPYSVDHTDLSPLGLASLYRELSFNDIHADPDLLGGTPDRNVELLLASGR
;
A
#
# COMPACT_ATOMS: atom_id res chain seq x y z
N MET A 1 2.26 34.73 -21.12
CA MET A 1 0.96 35.39 -20.92
C MET A 1 -0.06 34.26 -20.86
N SER A 2 -0.72 33.93 -19.75
CA SER A 2 -0.69 34.55 -18.41
C SER A 2 -1.39 33.59 -17.42
N ASP A 3 -1.05 33.45 -16.13
CA ASP A 3 0.04 34.05 -15.33
C ASP A 3 0.39 33.17 -14.09
N ILE A 4 1.38 33.59 -13.30
CA ILE A 4 1.94 32.87 -12.13
C ILE A 4 1.58 33.60 -10.82
N ASN A 5 1.16 32.87 -9.78
CA ASN A 5 1.26 33.29 -8.37
C ASN A 5 1.19 32.07 -7.44
N ARG A 6 2.30 31.58 -6.87
CA ARG A 6 2.94 32.04 -5.61
C ARG A 6 2.04 31.99 -4.36
N ARG A 7 2.22 30.97 -3.51
CA ARG A 7 2.48 31.07 -2.04
C ARG A 7 2.72 29.68 -1.38
N LYS A 8 3.96 29.19 -1.44
CA LYS A 8 4.55 28.32 -0.39
C LYS A 8 5.86 28.99 0.07
N PHE A 9 5.83 29.71 1.19
CA PHE A 9 7.01 29.95 2.03
C PHE A 9 6.61 30.62 3.35
N LEU A 10 6.79 29.93 4.49
CA LEU A 10 7.63 30.43 5.58
C LEU A 10 7.89 29.33 6.61
N THR A 11 9.17 29.01 6.73
CA THR A 11 9.80 28.10 7.68
C THR A 11 9.53 28.47 9.14
N PHE A 12 9.55 27.48 10.05
CA PHE A 12 9.93 27.74 11.44
C PHE A 12 10.88 26.66 11.99
N ALA A 13 11.95 27.13 12.62
CA ALA A 13 12.89 26.35 13.39
C ALA A 13 13.25 27.13 14.66
N GLY A 14 13.55 26.43 15.77
CA GLY A 14 14.26 27.00 16.92
C GLY A 14 13.40 27.55 18.07
N LEU A 15 13.61 26.96 19.26
CA LEU A 15 13.07 27.34 20.57
C LEU A 15 13.51 28.74 21.05
N GLY A 16 12.68 29.44 21.86
CA GLY A 16 13.18 30.53 22.73
C GLY A 16 12.18 31.54 23.33
N ALA A 17 11.70 31.27 24.55
CA ALA A 17 11.28 32.21 25.62
C ALA A 17 10.13 33.26 25.45
N ILE A 18 9.04 33.04 26.23
CA ILE A 18 8.25 33.97 27.08
C ILE A 18 7.71 35.30 26.47
N GLY A 19 6.36 35.46 26.38
CA GLY A 19 5.71 36.76 26.13
C GLY A 19 4.16 36.79 26.09
N ALA A 20 3.53 36.85 27.26
CA ALA A 20 2.15 37.30 27.59
C ALA A 20 1.05 37.53 26.49
N VAL A 21 -0.04 36.74 26.60
CA VAL A 21 -1.48 37.03 26.34
C VAL A 21 -1.94 37.97 25.21
N GLY A 22 -2.68 37.38 24.26
CA GLY A 22 -3.79 38.01 23.54
C GLY A 22 -4.90 36.98 23.30
N PHE A 23 -6.13 37.25 23.76
CA PHE A 23 -7.30 36.39 23.51
C PHE A 23 -7.97 36.80 22.20
N GLU A 24 -8.08 35.89 21.22
CA GLU A 24 -9.26 35.71 20.36
C GLU A 24 -9.10 34.48 19.43
N ALA A 25 -10.23 33.85 19.07
CA ALA A 25 -10.37 32.71 18.14
C ALA A 25 -9.41 31.51 18.32
N ARG A 26 -9.89 30.45 19.00
CA ARG A 26 -9.25 29.12 18.98
C ARG A 26 -9.65 28.36 17.71
N PRO A 27 -8.75 28.08 16.73
CA PRO A 27 -8.87 26.84 15.96
C PRO A 27 -8.68 25.65 16.93
N TRP A 28 -9.22 24.48 16.60
CA TRP A 28 -9.15 23.31 17.49
C TRP A 28 -7.69 22.96 17.83
N GLY A 29 -7.31 23.23 19.07
CA GLY A 29 -5.97 22.98 19.57
C GLY A 29 -5.79 21.49 19.81
N LEU A 30 -4.90 20.87 19.04
CA LEU A 30 -4.47 19.49 19.21
C LEU A 30 -3.81 19.30 20.58
N GLN A 31 -4.61 18.96 21.59
CA GLN A 31 -4.14 18.56 22.91
C GLN A 31 -3.76 17.08 22.88
N TYR A 32 -2.59 16.78 22.30
CA TYR A 32 -1.96 15.48 22.48
C TYR A 32 -1.64 15.30 23.96
N ALA A 33 -2.40 14.45 24.65
CA ALA A 33 -2.24 14.19 26.07
C ALA A 33 -0.88 13.54 26.34
N GLY A 34 -0.21 13.95 27.42
CA GLY A 34 1.17 13.57 27.69
C GLY A 34 1.34 12.09 28.05
N ALA A 35 2.45 11.51 27.58
CA ALA A 35 2.99 10.21 27.96
C ALA A 35 1.97 9.05 28.01
N ALA A 36 1.64 8.49 26.84
CA ALA A 36 1.21 7.09 26.77
C ALA A 36 2.25 6.20 27.46
N PRO A 37 1.85 5.08 28.10
CA PRO A 37 2.79 4.09 28.59
C PRO A 37 3.67 3.54 27.48
N LEU A 38 4.83 3.05 27.89
CA LEU A 38 5.74 2.43 26.97
C LEU A 38 5.15 1.11 26.44
N PRO A 39 5.42 0.76 25.17
CA PRO A 39 5.10 -0.55 24.63
C PRO A 39 5.75 -1.65 25.49
N THR A 40 5.14 -2.83 25.52
CA THR A 40 5.70 -3.99 26.22
C THR A 40 6.92 -4.56 25.49
N SER A 41 7.02 -4.34 24.17
CA SER A 41 8.26 -4.44 23.40
C SER A 41 8.26 -3.42 22.24
N GLY A 42 9.36 -2.69 22.05
CA GLY A 42 9.55 -1.83 20.86
C GLY A 42 10.39 -2.46 19.75
N ALA A 43 11.05 -3.59 20.02
CA ALA A 43 12.12 -4.13 19.19
C ALA A 43 11.64 -4.47 17.77
N GLY A 44 12.40 -4.08 16.75
CA GLY A 44 12.05 -4.31 15.34
C GLY A 44 10.88 -3.46 14.81
N THR A 45 10.40 -2.48 15.57
CA THR A 45 9.38 -1.52 15.12
C THR A 45 9.92 -0.10 15.14
N THR A 46 9.18 0.82 14.54
CA THR A 46 9.51 2.26 14.59
C THR A 46 9.45 2.86 16.01
N LEU A 47 9.02 2.11 17.03
CA LEU A 47 9.13 2.50 18.45
C LEU A 47 10.59 2.44 18.96
N GLU A 48 11.43 1.59 18.38
CA GLU A 48 12.85 1.43 18.72
C GLU A 48 13.73 2.36 17.87
N ALA A 49 13.65 2.21 16.55
CA ALA A 49 14.48 2.92 15.58
C ALA A 49 13.75 3.09 14.25
N VAL A 50 14.15 4.10 13.46
CA VAL A 50 13.63 4.34 12.11
C VAL A 50 14.76 4.66 11.14
N ALA A 51 14.57 4.45 9.84
CA ALA A 51 15.53 4.93 8.84
C ALA A 51 15.62 6.46 8.86
N VAL A 52 16.83 7.00 9.01
CA VAL A 52 17.10 8.44 8.87
C VAL A 52 18.27 8.70 7.92
N PRO A 53 18.23 9.82 7.17
CA PRO A 53 19.36 10.25 6.36
C PRO A 53 20.59 10.60 7.20
N VAL A 54 21.74 10.13 6.73
CA VAL A 54 23.06 10.58 7.18
C VAL A 54 23.54 11.67 6.21
N GLY A 55 23.74 12.88 6.72
CA GLY A 55 24.08 14.06 5.93
C GLY A 55 22.86 14.91 5.53
N SER A 56 23.12 16.08 4.91
CA SER A 56 22.13 17.14 4.74
C SER A 56 21.79 17.52 3.29
N SER A 57 22.47 16.95 2.28
CA SER A 57 22.23 17.26 0.86
C SER A 57 22.70 16.13 -0.07
N GLY A 58 22.20 16.15 -1.32
CA GLY A 58 22.53 15.16 -2.36
C GLY A 58 21.94 13.78 -2.09
N TYR A 59 22.48 12.77 -2.77
CA TYR A 59 22.28 11.36 -2.41
C TYR A 59 22.81 11.13 -0.99
N ARG A 60 21.97 10.57 -0.11
CA ARG A 60 22.26 10.39 1.32
C ARG A 60 22.16 8.92 1.69
N ARG A 61 23.14 8.47 2.47
CA ARG A 61 23.10 7.15 3.13
C ARG A 61 22.00 7.12 4.16
N LEU A 62 21.44 5.94 4.41
CA LEU A 62 20.55 5.72 5.54
C LEU A 62 21.30 5.15 6.77
N GLY A 63 20.70 5.35 7.94
CA GLY A 63 21.19 4.83 9.22
C GLY A 63 20.05 4.74 10.24
N ALA A 64 20.30 4.07 11.36
CA ALA A 64 19.35 3.97 12.46
C ALA A 64 19.20 5.33 13.17
N GLY A 65 18.01 5.90 13.14
CA GLY A 65 17.60 7.07 13.92
C GLY A 65 16.78 6.68 15.15
N PRO A 66 16.44 7.66 16.02
CA PRO A 66 15.61 7.42 17.19
C PRO A 66 14.18 7.03 16.78
N GLY A 67 13.62 6.03 17.46
CA GLY A 67 12.21 5.64 17.30
C GLY A 67 11.21 6.77 17.61
N TRP A 68 10.00 6.62 17.08
CA TRP A 68 8.90 7.54 17.29
C TRP A 68 8.02 7.12 18.48
N PRO A 69 7.65 8.05 19.37
CA PRO A 69 6.79 7.76 20.51
C PRO A 69 5.37 7.45 20.06
N THR A 70 4.64 6.67 20.86
CA THR A 70 3.19 6.54 20.73
C THR A 70 2.48 7.83 21.13
N ILE A 71 1.58 8.34 20.30
CA ILE A 71 0.71 9.48 20.61
C ILE A 71 -0.74 9.02 20.80
N VAL A 72 -1.41 9.50 21.85
CA VAL A 72 -2.84 9.27 22.05
C VAL A 72 -3.64 10.29 21.24
N ARG A 73 -4.55 9.79 20.40
CA ARG A 73 -5.48 10.58 19.58
C ARG A 73 -6.89 10.47 20.16
N THR A 74 -7.40 11.59 20.68
CA THR A 74 -8.66 11.69 21.42
C THR A 74 -9.74 12.47 20.66
N GLU A 75 -9.58 12.63 19.34
CA GLU A 75 -10.52 13.41 18.51
C GLU A 75 -11.93 12.79 18.45
N LEU A 76 -12.05 11.46 18.59
CA LEU A 76 -13.33 10.74 18.53
C LEU A 76 -13.84 10.26 19.90
N ALA A 77 -12.95 10.09 20.90
CA ALA A 77 -13.34 9.80 22.28
C ALA A 77 -12.27 10.21 23.31
N GLU A 78 -12.69 10.49 24.55
CA GLU A 78 -11.81 10.84 25.67
C GLU A 78 -11.04 9.62 26.20
N ALA A 79 -9.71 9.73 26.27
CA ALA A 79 -8.88 8.73 26.95
C ALA A 79 -9.10 8.77 28.48
N ARG A 80 -9.50 7.65 29.07
CA ARG A 80 -9.63 7.51 30.54
C ARG A 80 -8.30 7.12 31.20
N SER A 81 -8.16 7.49 32.47
CA SER A 81 -7.02 7.09 33.30
C SER A 81 -7.06 5.58 33.60
N GLY A 82 -5.87 4.98 33.74
CA GLY A 82 -5.71 3.56 34.07
C GLY A 82 -6.32 2.58 33.06
N ARG A 83 -6.69 3.00 31.84
CA ARG A 83 -7.16 2.09 30.77
C ARG A 83 -6.09 1.06 30.40
N GLU A 84 -4.85 1.51 30.40
CA GLU A 84 -3.64 0.79 30.02
C GLU A 84 -3.38 -0.44 30.90
N ASP A 85 -3.74 -0.34 32.19
CA ASP A 85 -3.55 -1.36 33.22
C ASP A 85 -4.66 -2.44 33.24
N ARG A 86 -5.76 -2.22 32.50
CA ARG A 86 -6.97 -3.06 32.53
C ARG A 86 -7.54 -3.43 31.15
N ARG A 87 -6.98 -2.88 30.07
CA ARG A 87 -7.41 -3.18 28.70
C ARG A 87 -7.26 -4.67 28.37
N THR A 88 -8.19 -5.18 27.57
CA THR A 88 -8.18 -6.58 27.10
C THR A 88 -7.97 -6.60 25.59
N ALA A 89 -6.99 -7.39 25.14
CA ALA A 89 -6.65 -7.51 23.71
C ALA A 89 -7.67 -8.36 22.95
N LEU A 90 -8.41 -7.73 22.04
CA LEU A 90 -9.45 -8.36 21.23
C LEU A 90 -8.88 -8.99 19.95
N ALA A 91 -7.99 -8.27 19.25
CA ALA A 91 -7.33 -8.71 18.03
C ALA A 91 -5.96 -8.04 17.87
N SER A 92 -5.05 -8.67 17.13
CA SER A 92 -3.79 -8.08 16.65
C SER A 92 -3.57 -8.48 15.19
N LEU A 93 -3.36 -7.51 14.31
CA LEU A 93 -3.15 -7.76 12.88
C LEU A 93 -2.01 -6.92 12.30
N VAL A 94 -1.50 -7.38 11.17
CA VAL A 94 -0.52 -6.66 10.34
C VAL A 94 -1.16 -6.27 9.02
N GLN A 95 -1.04 -5.00 8.64
CA GLN A 95 -1.29 -4.51 7.30
C GLN A 95 0.03 -4.44 6.52
N LEU A 96 0.02 -5.07 5.35
CA LEU A 96 0.95 -4.82 4.25
C LEU A 96 0.16 -4.14 3.11
N THR A 97 0.79 -3.33 2.26
CA THR A 97 0.08 -2.66 1.17
C THR A 97 1.01 -2.22 0.06
N ASP A 98 0.49 -2.18 -1.17
CA ASP A 98 1.14 -1.53 -2.32
C ASP A 98 2.59 -2.01 -2.42
N VAL A 99 2.74 -3.34 -2.53
CA VAL A 99 4.04 -3.99 -2.51
C VAL A 99 4.69 -4.01 -3.89
N HIS A 100 3.88 -3.90 -4.96
CA HIS A 100 4.28 -3.90 -6.36
C HIS A 100 5.41 -4.91 -6.62
N LEU A 101 5.09 -6.21 -6.69
CA LEU A 101 6.02 -7.13 -7.37
C LEU A 101 6.11 -6.70 -8.83
N VAL A 102 7.30 -6.27 -9.25
CA VAL A 102 7.57 -5.64 -10.54
C VAL A 102 8.41 -6.56 -11.42
N ASP A 103 7.90 -6.95 -12.59
CA ASP A 103 8.77 -7.37 -13.68
C ASP A 103 9.36 -6.14 -14.41
N ALA A 104 10.48 -5.63 -13.90
CA ALA A 104 11.20 -4.49 -14.50
C ALA A 104 11.72 -4.74 -15.94
N GLN A 105 11.60 -5.98 -16.43
CA GLN A 105 12.01 -6.40 -17.77
C GLN A 105 10.84 -6.53 -18.73
N SER A 106 9.60 -6.41 -18.24
CA SER A 106 8.40 -6.56 -19.06
C SER A 106 8.40 -5.56 -20.22
N PRO A 107 8.11 -5.99 -21.46
CA PRO A 107 7.96 -5.08 -22.59
C PRO A 107 6.71 -4.20 -22.47
N MET A 108 5.73 -4.59 -21.62
CA MET A 108 4.50 -3.84 -21.38
C MET A 108 4.62 -2.85 -20.21
N ARG A 109 5.70 -2.07 -20.20
CA ARG A 109 5.92 -0.97 -19.25
C ARG A 109 6.09 0.34 -20.00
N PHE A 110 5.75 1.45 -19.34
CA PHE A 110 5.83 2.80 -19.89
C PHE A 110 6.93 3.62 -19.20
N GLU A 111 8.07 3.02 -18.81
CA GLU A 111 9.07 3.65 -17.93
C GLU A 111 9.47 5.07 -18.35
N TYR A 112 9.57 5.29 -19.66
CA TYR A 112 9.97 6.56 -20.26
C TYR A 112 9.03 7.74 -19.99
N VAL A 113 7.82 7.53 -19.45
CA VAL A 113 6.93 8.62 -19.04
C VAL A 113 7.23 9.17 -17.64
N HIS A 114 8.20 8.60 -16.92
CA HIS A 114 8.56 9.03 -15.56
C HIS A 114 8.89 10.53 -15.36
N PRO A 115 9.40 11.29 -16.37
CA PRO A 115 9.56 12.74 -16.24
C PRO A 115 8.23 13.52 -16.10
N PHE A 116 7.09 12.87 -16.40
CA PHE A 116 5.74 13.41 -16.23
C PHE A 116 4.94 12.70 -15.13
N THR A 117 5.25 11.43 -14.86
CA THR A 117 4.56 10.55 -13.92
C THR A 117 5.58 9.70 -13.17
N GLY A 118 6.15 10.23 -12.08
CA GLY A 118 7.32 9.65 -11.41
C GLY A 118 7.20 8.15 -11.06
N SER A 119 6.00 7.67 -10.75
CA SER A 119 5.72 6.26 -10.46
C SER A 119 5.90 5.29 -11.65
N ALA A 120 6.08 5.79 -12.88
CA ALA A 120 6.27 4.93 -14.06
C ALA A 120 7.64 4.23 -14.12
N PHE A 121 8.65 4.77 -13.43
CA PHE A 121 9.96 4.13 -13.25
C PHE A 121 10.60 4.58 -11.94
N ARG A 122 11.06 3.61 -11.16
CA ARG A 122 11.80 3.84 -9.91
C ARG A 122 13.16 3.14 -9.97
N PRO A 123 14.25 3.75 -9.46
CA PRO A 123 15.59 3.17 -9.55
C PRO A 123 15.75 1.85 -8.78
N HIS A 124 14.85 1.55 -7.84
CA HIS A 124 14.85 0.38 -6.96
C HIS A 124 13.85 -0.72 -7.33
N GLU A 125 13.04 -0.56 -8.38
CA GLU A 125 11.93 -1.49 -8.68
C GLU A 125 12.39 -2.92 -9.02
N THR A 126 13.63 -3.09 -9.48
CA THR A 126 14.30 -4.38 -9.68
C THR A 126 14.57 -5.17 -8.39
N LEU A 127 14.44 -4.57 -7.20
CA LEU A 127 14.75 -5.19 -5.91
C LEU A 127 13.50 -5.47 -5.05
N THR A 128 12.30 -5.35 -5.63
CA THR A 128 11.00 -5.53 -4.96
C THR A 128 10.84 -6.90 -4.30
N ALA A 129 11.30 -7.97 -4.95
CA ALA A 129 11.27 -9.33 -4.40
C ALA A 129 12.12 -9.47 -3.12
N GLN A 130 13.34 -8.91 -3.13
CA GLN A 130 14.25 -8.91 -1.98
C GLN A 130 13.70 -8.04 -0.83
N GLY A 131 13.13 -6.87 -1.17
CA GLY A 131 12.43 -5.99 -0.23
C GLY A 131 11.28 -6.69 0.49
N LEU A 132 10.37 -7.35 -0.25
CA LEU A 132 9.25 -8.08 0.35
C LEU A 132 9.73 -9.29 1.19
N VAL A 133 10.77 -10.02 0.75
CA VAL A 133 11.33 -11.12 1.55
C VAL A 133 11.85 -10.64 2.91
N ALA A 134 12.57 -9.51 2.95
CA ALA A 134 13.00 -8.90 4.20
C ALA A 134 11.82 -8.40 5.06
N LEU A 135 10.74 -7.94 4.44
CA LEU A 135 9.53 -7.53 5.15
C LEU A 135 8.78 -8.70 5.79
N VAL A 136 8.60 -9.80 5.05
CA VAL A 136 8.04 -11.07 5.58
C VAL A 136 8.90 -11.60 6.72
N ALA A 137 10.23 -11.50 6.61
CA ALA A 137 11.13 -11.81 7.72
C ALA A 137 10.88 -10.93 8.96
N ARG A 138 10.63 -9.61 8.79
CA ARG A 138 10.31 -8.73 9.93
C ARG A 138 9.00 -9.12 10.60
N VAL A 139 7.93 -9.38 9.85
CA VAL A 139 6.63 -9.80 10.41
C VAL A 139 6.79 -11.06 11.26
N ASN A 140 7.54 -12.05 10.75
CA ASN A 140 7.84 -13.28 11.48
C ASN A 140 8.73 -13.10 12.71
N ALA A 141 9.59 -12.09 12.73
CA ALA A 141 10.48 -11.77 13.85
C ALA A 141 9.74 -11.03 14.98
N LEU A 142 8.78 -10.17 14.61
CA LEU A 142 7.92 -9.46 15.57
C LEU A 142 6.94 -10.40 16.29
N ALA A 143 6.31 -11.30 15.54
CA ALA A 143 5.39 -12.37 16.00
C ALA A 143 4.16 -11.97 16.83
N SER A 144 4.11 -10.75 17.39
CA SER A 144 3.06 -10.26 18.27
C SER A 144 3.00 -8.72 18.31
N GLY A 145 1.86 -8.18 18.74
CA GLY A 145 1.66 -6.74 18.89
C GLY A 145 2.53 -6.10 19.99
N PRO A 146 3.19 -4.95 19.73
CA PRO A 146 4.14 -4.33 20.64
C PRO A 146 3.53 -3.81 21.94
N HIS A 147 2.21 -3.58 22.00
CA HIS A 147 1.52 -3.08 23.19
C HIS A 147 0.94 -4.21 24.04
N THR A 148 0.25 -5.17 23.43
CA THR A 148 -0.48 -6.23 24.17
C THR A 148 0.27 -7.57 24.28
N GLN A 149 1.33 -7.79 23.50
CA GLN A 149 1.97 -9.10 23.28
C GLN A 149 1.01 -10.19 22.76
N ARG A 150 -0.18 -9.82 22.25
CA ARG A 150 -1.06 -10.75 21.55
C ARG A 150 -0.37 -11.19 20.25
N PRO A 151 -0.23 -12.51 19.97
CA PRO A 151 0.24 -12.99 18.68
C PRO A 151 -0.60 -12.42 17.54
N PHE A 152 -0.01 -12.18 16.36
CA PHE A 152 -0.78 -11.72 15.22
C PHE A 152 -1.81 -12.79 14.82
N ASP A 153 -3.09 -12.40 14.80
CA ASP A 153 -4.20 -13.26 14.39
C ASP A 153 -4.34 -13.28 12.85
N ALA A 154 -3.98 -12.18 12.18
CA ALA A 154 -4.06 -12.03 10.73
C ALA A 154 -2.96 -11.12 10.16
N VAL A 155 -2.56 -11.38 8.92
CA VAL A 155 -1.90 -10.41 8.04
C VAL A 155 -2.87 -10.07 6.90
N VAL A 156 -2.98 -8.81 6.51
CA VAL A 156 -3.84 -8.37 5.40
C VAL A 156 -3.00 -7.58 4.42
N SER A 157 -2.99 -7.98 3.15
CA SER A 157 -2.41 -7.20 2.06
C SER A 157 -3.50 -6.34 1.42
N THR A 158 -3.45 -5.02 1.57
CA THR A 158 -4.50 -4.09 1.10
C THR A 158 -4.39 -3.71 -0.39
N GLY A 159 -4.06 -4.67 -1.26
CA GLY A 159 -4.03 -4.48 -2.72
C GLY A 159 -2.68 -3.99 -3.26
N ASP A 160 -2.63 -3.88 -4.59
CA ASP A 160 -1.44 -3.58 -5.41
C ASP A 160 -0.29 -4.53 -5.06
N ASN A 161 -0.64 -5.81 -5.19
CA ASN A 161 0.21 -6.95 -4.89
C ASN A 161 1.19 -7.20 -6.05
N THR A 162 0.70 -7.06 -7.28
CA THR A 162 1.45 -7.01 -8.54
C THR A 162 1.58 -5.56 -9.02
N ASP A 163 2.47 -5.26 -9.98
CA ASP A 163 2.60 -3.92 -10.57
C ASP A 163 1.92 -3.80 -11.93
N ASN A 164 1.92 -4.87 -12.72
CA ASN A 164 1.47 -4.85 -14.10
C ASN A 164 0.56 -6.03 -14.44
N LYS A 165 -0.08 -6.62 -13.41
CA LYS A 165 -0.99 -7.77 -13.48
C LYS A 165 -0.47 -8.98 -14.27
N GLU A 166 0.80 -9.31 -14.12
CA GLU A 166 1.46 -10.43 -14.80
C GLU A 166 1.46 -11.72 -13.97
N PHE A 167 1.34 -12.89 -14.62
CA PHE A 167 1.41 -14.17 -13.91
C PHE A 167 2.77 -14.41 -13.22
N ALA A 168 3.87 -13.85 -13.76
CA ALA A 168 5.18 -13.85 -13.13
C ALA A 168 5.15 -13.12 -11.77
N GLU A 169 4.69 -11.87 -11.76
CA GLU A 169 4.57 -11.03 -10.57
C GLU A 169 3.66 -11.68 -9.51
N LEU A 170 2.51 -12.19 -9.92
CA LEU A 170 1.57 -12.90 -9.04
C LEU A 170 2.19 -14.16 -8.41
N GLY A 171 2.93 -14.94 -9.22
CA GLY A 171 3.65 -16.11 -8.73
C GLY A 171 4.74 -15.75 -7.71
N TRP A 172 5.46 -14.65 -7.93
CA TRP A 172 6.46 -14.14 -6.98
C TRP A 172 5.82 -13.64 -5.69
N PHE A 173 4.71 -12.90 -5.76
CA PHE A 173 3.96 -12.42 -4.60
C PHE A 173 3.45 -13.58 -3.73
N LEU A 174 2.78 -14.56 -4.34
CA LEU A 174 2.27 -15.75 -3.65
C LEU A 174 3.41 -16.55 -3.02
N THR A 175 4.54 -16.72 -3.73
CA THR A 175 5.72 -17.41 -3.19
C THR A 175 6.39 -16.61 -2.06
N ALA A 176 6.36 -15.28 -2.10
CA ALA A 176 6.88 -14.44 -1.03
C ALA A 176 6.07 -14.61 0.26
N LEU A 177 4.74 -14.56 0.19
CA LEU A 177 3.89 -14.67 1.38
C LEU A 177 3.71 -16.10 1.88
N ASN A 178 3.73 -17.10 1.01
CA ASN A 178 3.57 -18.52 1.40
C ASN A 178 4.90 -19.23 1.70
N GLY A 179 6.03 -18.67 1.26
CA GLY A 179 7.36 -19.23 1.44
C GLY A 179 7.80 -20.09 0.24
N GLY A 180 9.10 -20.08 -0.03
CA GLY A 180 9.68 -20.77 -1.19
C GLY A 180 10.74 -19.92 -1.91
N THR A 181 11.21 -20.40 -3.06
CA THR A 181 12.22 -19.71 -3.86
C THR A 181 11.56 -18.95 -5.01
N ILE A 182 11.73 -17.63 -5.00
CA ILE A 182 11.37 -16.71 -6.07
C ILE A 182 12.57 -16.63 -7.03
N VAL A 183 12.31 -16.65 -8.33
CA VAL A 183 13.29 -16.23 -9.34
C VAL A 183 12.72 -14.98 -10.01
N PRO A 184 13.11 -13.76 -9.58
CA PRO A 184 12.57 -12.50 -10.09
C PRO A 184 13.19 -12.17 -11.46
N ASN A 185 12.99 -13.06 -12.42
CA ASN A 185 13.52 -12.96 -13.77
C ASN A 185 12.48 -13.43 -14.79
N THR A 186 12.42 -12.74 -15.93
CA THR A 186 11.59 -13.07 -17.09
C THR A 186 12.39 -12.82 -18.36
N GLY A 187 12.02 -13.48 -19.46
CA GLY A 187 12.72 -13.37 -20.73
C GLY A 187 14.02 -14.16 -20.71
N ALA A 188 15.16 -13.48 -20.72
CA ALA A 188 16.45 -14.16 -20.81
C ALA A 188 16.88 -14.77 -19.46
N PRO A 189 17.18 -16.08 -19.39
CA PRO A 189 17.59 -16.72 -18.15
C PRO A 189 19.01 -16.33 -17.69
N ASP A 190 19.80 -15.68 -18.55
CA ASP A 190 21.23 -15.43 -18.37
C ASP A 190 21.65 -13.95 -18.32
N ARG A 191 20.72 -13.01 -18.49
CA ARG A 191 20.99 -11.57 -18.53
C ARG A 191 19.74 -10.74 -18.22
N TYR A 192 19.95 -9.51 -17.75
CA TYR A 192 18.88 -8.53 -17.56
C TYR A 192 18.47 -7.86 -18.88
N GLU A 193 17.17 -7.69 -19.11
CA GLU A 193 16.57 -7.11 -20.35
C GLU A 193 15.64 -5.90 -20.10
N GLY A 194 15.72 -5.26 -18.93
CA GLY A 194 15.00 -4.02 -18.60
C GLY A 194 15.77 -2.72 -18.88
N VAL A 195 15.14 -1.57 -18.59
CA VAL A 195 15.66 -0.24 -18.98
C VAL A 195 16.98 0.17 -18.31
N GLN A 196 17.30 -0.40 -17.14
CA GLN A 196 18.50 -0.09 -16.36
C GLN A 196 19.83 -0.57 -16.98
N ASN A 197 19.82 -1.29 -18.12
CA ASN A 197 21.01 -1.53 -18.94
C ASN A 197 20.89 -1.05 -20.40
N SER A 198 19.97 -0.12 -20.67
CA SER A 198 19.78 0.51 -21.99
C SER A 198 20.93 1.45 -22.40
N GLY A 199 21.67 2.01 -21.44
CA GLY A 199 22.65 3.08 -21.69
C GLY A 199 22.02 4.46 -21.93
N ALA A 200 20.73 4.64 -21.61
CA ALA A 200 20.03 5.91 -21.77
C ALA A 200 20.26 6.87 -20.59
N ASP A 201 20.35 8.18 -20.86
CA ASP A 201 20.45 9.24 -19.82
C ASP A 201 19.22 9.30 -18.90
N LEU A 202 18.10 8.74 -19.36
CA LEU A 202 16.78 8.78 -18.73
C LEU A 202 16.69 7.91 -17.47
N TYR A 203 17.46 6.83 -17.38
CA TYR A 203 17.34 5.85 -16.29
C TYR A 203 18.62 5.76 -15.46
N TRP A 204 18.51 5.29 -14.23
CA TRP A 204 19.70 4.88 -13.48
C TRP A 204 20.30 3.62 -14.13
N ASN A 205 21.52 3.72 -14.64
CA ASN A 205 22.27 2.61 -15.21
C ASN A 205 23.31 2.12 -14.18
N PRO A 206 22.96 1.24 -13.22
CA PRO A 206 23.81 0.91 -12.07
C PRO A 206 25.18 0.35 -12.46
N GLU A 207 25.29 -0.43 -13.54
CA GLU A 207 26.52 -1.13 -13.94
C GLU A 207 27.35 -0.38 -15.01
N SER A 208 27.08 0.92 -15.23
CA SER A 208 27.72 1.70 -16.29
C SER A 208 28.19 3.07 -15.80
N SER A 209 29.37 3.48 -16.24
CA SER A 209 29.96 4.79 -15.91
C SER A 209 29.32 5.99 -16.60
N ILE A 210 28.27 5.77 -17.41
CA ILE A 210 27.46 6.83 -18.00
C ILE A 210 26.92 7.77 -16.91
N GLN A 211 27.05 9.08 -17.15
CA GLN A 211 26.57 10.14 -16.27
C GLN A 211 25.09 10.43 -16.54
N ASP A 212 24.25 9.40 -16.34
CA ASP A 212 22.79 9.47 -16.46
C ASP A 212 22.16 10.46 -15.44
N MET A 213 20.88 10.78 -15.59
CA MET A 213 20.22 11.78 -14.74
C MET A 213 20.20 11.42 -13.26
N TYR A 214 20.24 10.12 -12.91
CA TYR A 214 20.30 9.66 -11.53
C TYR A 214 21.73 9.79 -10.97
N LYS A 215 22.78 9.48 -11.74
CA LYS A 215 24.17 9.74 -11.31
C LYS A 215 24.46 11.24 -11.18
N LYS A 216 23.82 12.11 -11.99
CA LYS A 216 23.83 13.56 -11.79
C LYS A 216 23.19 13.99 -10.46
N ALA A 217 22.22 13.22 -9.94
CA ALA A 217 21.64 13.39 -8.60
C ALA A 217 22.47 12.73 -7.47
N GLY A 218 23.51 11.97 -7.82
CA GLY A 218 24.45 11.34 -6.89
C GLY A 218 24.27 9.83 -6.71
N PHE A 219 23.43 9.16 -7.53
CA PHE A 219 23.30 7.71 -7.46
C PHE A 219 24.62 6.99 -7.75
N PRO A 220 24.88 5.84 -7.09
CA PRO A 220 26.13 5.09 -7.22
C PRO A 220 26.24 4.34 -8.55
N GLU A 221 27.46 3.89 -8.85
CA GLU A 221 27.72 2.77 -9.76
C GLU A 221 27.89 1.51 -8.91
N ILE A 222 27.14 0.45 -9.20
CA ILE A 222 27.12 -0.82 -8.46
C ILE A 222 27.24 -1.98 -9.48
N PRO A 223 28.48 -2.38 -9.85
CA PRO A 223 28.69 -3.49 -10.78
C PRO A 223 28.14 -4.82 -10.24
N GLY A 224 27.40 -5.56 -11.09
CA GLY A 224 26.79 -6.84 -10.75
C GLY A 224 25.39 -6.76 -10.10
N LEU A 225 24.88 -5.55 -9.82
CA LEU A 225 23.57 -5.36 -9.21
C LEU A 225 22.44 -6.04 -9.99
N LEU A 226 22.40 -5.91 -11.31
CA LEU A 226 21.30 -6.39 -12.14
C LEU A 226 21.30 -7.92 -12.23
N GLY A 227 22.49 -8.53 -12.27
CA GLY A 227 22.64 -9.99 -12.17
C GLY A 227 22.21 -10.54 -10.81
N ALA A 228 22.50 -9.81 -9.73
CA ALA A 228 22.06 -10.17 -8.38
C ALA A 228 20.56 -9.93 -8.15
N ALA A 229 19.99 -8.88 -8.74
CA ALA A 229 18.58 -8.55 -8.67
C ALA A 229 17.69 -9.67 -9.25
N ILE A 230 18.07 -10.24 -10.40
CA ILE A 230 17.35 -11.34 -11.06
C ILE A 230 17.71 -12.74 -10.53
N SER A 231 18.62 -12.83 -9.54
CA SER A 231 19.05 -14.11 -8.97
C SER A 231 18.01 -14.69 -8.00
N PRO A 232 17.96 -16.03 -7.81
CA PRO A 232 17.00 -16.65 -6.91
C PRO A 232 17.09 -16.16 -5.46
N VAL A 233 15.94 -15.77 -4.88
CA VAL A 233 15.81 -15.38 -3.47
C VAL A 233 14.80 -16.29 -2.78
N THR A 234 15.05 -16.68 -1.53
CA THR A 234 14.15 -17.58 -0.77
C THR A 234 13.42 -16.81 0.32
N SER A 235 12.08 -16.79 0.25
CA SER A 235 11.23 -16.27 1.31
C SER A 235 11.04 -17.31 2.42
N PRO A 236 11.07 -16.90 3.71
CA PRO A 236 10.64 -17.77 4.80
C PRO A 236 9.12 -18.05 4.79
N GLY A 237 8.33 -17.26 4.06
CA GLY A 237 6.86 -17.25 4.12
C GLY A 237 6.33 -16.67 5.43
N LEU A 238 5.10 -16.18 5.45
CA LEU A 238 4.43 -15.74 6.68
C LEU A 238 4.11 -16.94 7.58
N ARG A 239 4.19 -16.73 8.90
CA ARG A 239 3.77 -17.72 9.92
C ARG A 239 2.36 -17.50 10.45
N THR A 240 1.79 -16.33 10.18
CA THR A 240 0.42 -15.94 10.54
C THR A 240 -0.46 -16.09 9.31
N PRO A 241 -1.73 -16.56 9.43
CA PRO A 241 -2.66 -16.60 8.32
C PRO A 241 -2.81 -15.24 7.64
N TRP A 242 -2.86 -15.22 6.31
CA TRP A 242 -2.91 -13.98 5.54
C TRP A 242 -4.09 -13.91 4.58
N TYR A 243 -4.53 -12.67 4.34
CA TYR A 243 -5.74 -12.32 3.60
C TYR A 243 -5.42 -11.30 2.51
N CYS A 244 -6.03 -11.46 1.33
CA CYS A 244 -5.78 -10.60 0.17
C CYS A 244 -6.94 -9.63 -0.11
N VAL A 245 -6.62 -8.36 -0.29
CA VAL A 245 -7.50 -7.36 -0.92
C VAL A 245 -7.01 -7.13 -2.35
N PHE A 246 -7.94 -6.82 -3.24
CA PHE A 246 -7.69 -6.58 -4.66
C PHE A 246 -7.42 -5.07 -4.92
N GLY A 247 -6.30 -4.74 -5.58
CA GLY A 247 -5.95 -3.37 -5.98
C GLY A 247 -6.23 -3.05 -7.45
N ASN A 248 -5.81 -1.87 -7.92
CA ASN A 248 -5.93 -1.50 -9.34
C ASN A 248 -4.76 -2.00 -10.18
N HIS A 249 -3.54 -2.10 -9.64
CA HIS A 249 -2.42 -2.77 -10.30
C HIS A 249 -2.62 -4.30 -10.44
N ASP A 250 -3.53 -4.88 -9.66
CA ASP A 250 -3.98 -6.28 -9.80
C ASP A 250 -5.06 -6.48 -10.90
N ASP A 251 -5.44 -5.45 -11.67
CA ASP A 251 -6.48 -5.53 -12.71
C ASP A 251 -6.16 -4.79 -14.02
N SER A 252 -5.47 -3.66 -13.91
CA SER A 252 -5.17 -2.74 -15.01
C SER A 252 -3.68 -2.70 -15.32
N VAL A 253 -3.35 -2.46 -16.59
CA VAL A 253 -1.95 -2.31 -17.05
C VAL A 253 -1.34 -1.10 -16.34
N GLN A 254 -0.24 -1.32 -15.61
CA GLN A 254 0.34 -0.38 -14.64
C GLN A 254 -0.71 0.35 -13.77
N GLY A 255 -1.72 -0.39 -13.29
CA GLY A 255 -2.79 0.11 -12.42
C GLY A 255 -3.65 1.23 -12.99
N THR A 256 -3.50 1.58 -14.27
CA THR A 256 -4.10 2.79 -14.85
C THR A 256 -4.83 2.50 -16.15
N VAL A 257 -4.26 1.67 -17.01
CA VAL A 257 -4.80 1.44 -18.35
C VAL A 257 -5.70 0.20 -18.36
N PRO A 258 -6.97 0.30 -18.81
CA PRO A 258 -7.89 -0.82 -18.79
C PRO A 258 -7.41 -1.98 -19.68
N SER A 259 -7.73 -3.19 -19.22
CA SER A 259 -7.48 -4.44 -19.94
C SER A 259 -8.22 -4.50 -21.29
N GLY A 260 -7.71 -5.32 -22.22
CA GLY A 260 -8.39 -5.68 -23.46
C GLY A 260 -8.03 -4.82 -24.68
N ILE A 261 -6.95 -4.05 -24.63
CA ILE A 261 -6.41 -3.29 -25.77
C ILE A 261 -5.42 -4.19 -26.53
N PRO A 262 -5.78 -4.81 -27.68
CA PRO A 262 -5.04 -5.98 -28.19
C PRO A 262 -3.55 -5.74 -28.52
N PRO A 263 -3.11 -4.56 -29.00
CA PRO A 263 -1.68 -4.28 -29.16
C PRO A 263 -0.90 -4.30 -27.85
N LEU A 264 -1.49 -3.88 -26.73
CA LEU A 264 -0.85 -3.88 -25.41
C LEU A 264 -0.82 -5.29 -24.81
N GLU A 265 -1.93 -6.03 -24.91
CA GLU A 265 -2.01 -7.46 -24.54
C GLU A 265 -0.92 -8.29 -25.25
N ALA A 266 -0.61 -7.96 -26.51
CA ALA A 266 0.45 -8.60 -27.29
C ALA A 266 1.88 -8.17 -26.90
N MET A 267 2.07 -7.01 -26.26
CA MET A 267 3.39 -6.53 -25.83
C MET A 267 3.92 -7.33 -24.64
N TYR A 268 3.07 -7.67 -23.67
CA TYR A 268 3.43 -8.43 -22.46
C TYR A 268 4.36 -9.62 -22.74
N THR A 269 3.94 -10.51 -23.64
CA THR A 269 4.70 -11.73 -23.98
C THR A 269 5.60 -11.56 -25.20
N GLY A 270 5.67 -10.34 -25.76
CA GLY A 270 6.36 -10.01 -27.01
C GLY A 270 7.88 -9.84 -26.88
N SER A 271 8.52 -9.55 -28.01
CA SER A 271 9.98 -9.37 -28.13
C SER A 271 10.43 -7.92 -28.23
N LEU A 272 9.54 -6.92 -28.05
CA LEU A 272 9.82 -5.52 -28.37
C LEU A 272 9.51 -4.63 -27.16
N LYS A 273 10.55 -4.05 -26.56
CA LYS A 273 10.44 -3.11 -25.44
C LYS A 273 10.77 -1.69 -25.90
N PHE A 274 9.88 -0.75 -25.64
CA PHE A 274 10.13 0.68 -25.90
C PHE A 274 10.90 1.26 -24.71
N GLU A 275 12.18 1.59 -24.90
CA GLU A 275 13.03 2.10 -23.80
C GLU A 275 13.08 3.62 -23.74
N VAL A 276 13.20 4.32 -24.87
CA VAL A 276 13.37 5.78 -24.91
C VAL A 276 12.70 6.33 -26.17
N PRO A 277 11.67 7.18 -26.08
CA PRO A 277 11.09 7.88 -27.24
C PRO A 277 12.05 8.87 -27.90
N GLY A 278 11.83 9.21 -29.17
CA GLY A 278 12.69 10.13 -29.92
C GLY A 278 12.56 11.60 -29.51
N SER A 279 11.52 11.94 -28.75
CA SER A 279 11.29 13.28 -28.21
C SER A 279 10.49 13.26 -26.89
N PRO A 280 10.63 14.28 -26.02
CA PRO A 280 9.76 14.46 -24.86
C PRO A 280 8.27 14.55 -25.23
N GLU A 281 7.96 15.07 -26.42
CA GLU A 281 6.60 15.16 -26.96
C GLU A 281 5.99 13.77 -27.26
N GLU A 282 6.77 12.82 -27.80
CA GLU A 282 6.33 11.42 -27.96
C GLU A 282 6.03 10.77 -26.60
N ALA A 283 6.92 10.93 -25.62
CA ALA A 283 6.69 10.44 -24.26
C ALA A 283 5.45 11.09 -23.61
N LYS A 284 5.24 12.39 -23.83
CA LYS A 284 4.08 13.12 -23.30
C LYS A 284 2.77 12.71 -23.96
N ALA A 285 2.78 12.33 -25.24
CA ALA A 285 1.60 11.82 -25.92
C ALA A 285 1.14 10.47 -25.31
N VAL A 286 2.09 9.60 -24.94
CA VAL A 286 1.77 8.35 -24.22
C VAL A 286 1.20 8.65 -22.83
N ASP A 287 1.83 9.52 -22.03
CA ASP A 287 1.33 9.94 -20.71
C ASP A 287 -0.08 10.54 -20.76
N ILE A 288 -0.40 11.34 -21.79
CA ILE A 288 -1.75 11.88 -21.97
C ILE A 288 -2.74 10.75 -22.32
N ALA A 289 -2.34 9.80 -23.18
CA ALA A 289 -3.19 8.68 -23.55
C ALA A 289 -3.49 7.76 -22.35
N THR A 290 -2.49 7.37 -21.55
CA THR A 290 -2.72 6.51 -20.37
C THR A 290 -3.66 7.16 -19.35
N ARG A 291 -3.57 8.47 -19.15
CA ARG A 291 -4.39 9.22 -18.18
C ARG A 291 -5.81 9.57 -18.64
N PHE A 292 -6.03 9.81 -19.94
CA PHE A 292 -7.26 10.46 -20.44
C PHE A 292 -7.93 9.78 -21.63
N ASP A 293 -7.20 9.03 -22.46
CA ASP A 293 -7.73 8.31 -23.61
C ASP A 293 -6.90 7.04 -23.90
N PRO A 294 -7.14 5.94 -23.15
CA PRO A 294 -6.41 4.70 -23.34
C PRO A 294 -6.51 4.13 -24.77
N GLY A 295 -7.59 4.47 -25.49
CA GLY A 295 -7.76 4.10 -26.90
C GLY A 295 -6.73 4.72 -27.84
N ALA A 296 -6.11 5.84 -27.45
CA ALA A 296 -5.06 6.51 -28.21
C ALA A 296 -3.65 5.89 -28.02
N ILE A 297 -3.43 5.05 -27.00
CA ILE A 297 -2.09 4.51 -26.69
C ILE A 297 -1.45 3.79 -27.89
N PRO A 298 -2.14 2.90 -28.65
CA PRO A 298 -1.51 2.23 -29.80
C PRO A 298 -1.05 3.20 -30.89
N ALA A 299 -1.76 4.34 -31.07
CA ALA A 299 -1.37 5.38 -32.01
C ALA A 299 -0.17 6.19 -31.51
N ALA A 300 -0.13 6.50 -30.20
CA ALA A 300 1.02 7.16 -29.57
C ALA A 300 2.28 6.30 -29.62
N LEU A 301 2.18 5.00 -29.31
CA LEU A 301 3.29 4.03 -29.44
C LEU A 301 3.77 3.89 -30.89
N SER A 302 2.85 3.85 -31.86
CA SER A 302 3.19 3.79 -33.30
C SER A 302 3.87 5.05 -33.82
N ALA A 303 3.82 6.16 -33.07
CA ALA A 303 4.50 7.41 -33.40
C ALA A 303 5.91 7.52 -32.80
N ILE A 304 6.33 6.57 -31.95
CA ILE A 304 7.69 6.55 -31.39
C ILE A 304 8.70 6.35 -32.52
N THR A 305 9.65 7.28 -32.64
CA THR A 305 10.58 7.33 -33.77
C THR A 305 11.88 6.55 -33.55
N THR A 306 12.17 6.18 -32.31
CA THR A 306 13.30 5.33 -31.92
C THR A 306 12.98 3.84 -32.10
N PRO A 307 13.98 3.00 -32.43
CA PRO A 307 13.76 1.56 -32.51
C PRO A 307 13.53 0.97 -31.11
N ALA A 308 12.49 0.14 -30.97
CA ALA A 308 12.30 -0.69 -29.79
C ALA A 308 13.47 -1.69 -29.65
N ARG A 309 13.87 -1.96 -28.40
CA ARG A 309 14.87 -3.00 -28.09
C ARG A 309 14.26 -4.38 -28.31
N VAL A 310 15.03 -5.26 -28.94
CA VAL A 310 14.68 -6.68 -29.00
C VAL A 310 15.03 -7.33 -27.67
N VAL A 311 14.02 -7.89 -27.01
CA VAL A 311 14.11 -8.65 -25.76
C VAL A 311 13.56 -10.06 -25.96
N THR A 312 13.83 -10.97 -25.04
CA THR A 312 13.37 -12.35 -25.11
C THR A 312 11.87 -12.42 -24.77
N PRO A 313 11.02 -12.99 -25.65
CA PRO A 313 9.64 -13.33 -25.35
C PRO A 313 9.53 -14.22 -24.12
N ASP A 314 8.53 -13.98 -23.28
CA ASP A 314 8.24 -14.83 -22.12
C ASP A 314 6.73 -14.99 -21.93
N PRO A 315 6.17 -16.21 -21.99
CA PRO A 315 4.76 -16.45 -21.70
C PRO A 315 4.39 -16.24 -20.22
N ALA A 316 5.34 -16.22 -19.28
CA ALA A 316 5.07 -15.96 -17.86
C ALA A 316 4.61 -14.50 -17.60
N ARG A 317 4.98 -13.57 -18.49
CA ARG A 317 4.49 -12.18 -18.50
C ARG A 317 3.03 -12.05 -18.92
N ALA A 318 2.34 -13.14 -19.26
CA ALA A 318 0.96 -13.07 -19.71
C ALA A 318 0.08 -12.36 -18.65
N PRO A 319 -0.74 -11.39 -19.06
CA PRO A 319 -1.63 -10.69 -18.14
C PRO A 319 -2.72 -11.63 -17.64
N PHE A 320 -3.02 -11.58 -16.35
CA PHE A 320 -4.13 -12.36 -15.78
C PHE A 320 -5.45 -11.57 -15.79
N THR A 321 -6.55 -12.31 -15.69
CA THR A 321 -7.87 -11.75 -15.37
C THR A 321 -8.12 -11.82 -13.85
N PRO A 322 -9.02 -11.00 -13.30
CA PRO A 322 -9.39 -11.02 -11.88
C PRO A 322 -9.86 -12.40 -11.38
N ARG A 323 -10.56 -13.17 -12.23
CA ARG A 323 -10.90 -14.57 -11.93
C ARG A 323 -9.68 -15.48 -11.82
N GLN A 324 -8.65 -15.26 -12.65
CA GLN A 324 -7.40 -16.01 -12.57
C GLN A 324 -6.53 -15.61 -11.38
N PHE A 325 -6.54 -14.32 -10.99
CA PHE A 325 -5.93 -13.87 -9.74
C PHE A 325 -6.54 -14.60 -8.52
N ILE A 326 -7.87 -14.59 -8.42
CA ILE A 326 -8.59 -15.29 -7.36
C ILE A 326 -8.36 -16.81 -7.43
N ALA A 327 -8.40 -17.41 -8.63
CA ALA A 327 -8.12 -18.83 -8.80
C ALA A 327 -6.70 -19.23 -8.37
N ALA A 328 -5.69 -18.36 -8.56
CA ALA A 328 -4.33 -18.61 -8.07
C ALA A 328 -4.26 -18.62 -6.53
N HIS A 329 -5.02 -17.76 -5.85
CA HIS A 329 -5.13 -17.78 -4.38
C HIS A 329 -5.90 -19.00 -3.85
N LEU A 330 -6.85 -19.51 -4.64
CA LEU A 330 -7.64 -20.71 -4.33
C LEU A 330 -6.89 -22.03 -4.60
N ASP A 331 -5.78 -22.01 -5.34
CA ASP A 331 -4.96 -23.20 -5.58
C ASP A 331 -4.36 -23.70 -4.24
N PRO A 332 -4.60 -24.96 -3.84
CA PRO A 332 -4.03 -25.52 -2.62
C PRO A 332 -2.49 -25.44 -2.54
N ALA A 333 -1.78 -25.39 -3.67
CA ALA A 333 -0.33 -25.19 -3.71
C ALA A 333 0.08 -23.83 -3.11
N ASN A 334 -0.80 -22.83 -3.18
CA ASN A 334 -0.61 -21.49 -2.63
C ASN A 334 -1.25 -21.30 -1.25
N THR A 335 -1.56 -22.37 -0.49
CA THR A 335 -2.20 -22.20 0.84
C THR A 335 -1.29 -21.52 1.87
N GLY A 336 0.02 -21.83 1.87
CA GLY A 336 0.98 -21.33 2.88
C GLY A 336 0.48 -21.48 4.34
N PRO A 337 0.52 -20.42 5.18
CA PRO A 337 -0.04 -20.44 6.54
C PRO A 337 -1.58 -20.41 6.58
N GLY A 338 -2.24 -20.30 5.43
CA GLY A 338 -3.69 -20.29 5.27
C GLY A 338 -4.34 -18.90 5.47
N PRO A 339 -5.69 -18.85 5.44
CA PRO A 339 -6.58 -19.94 5.01
C PRO A 339 -6.45 -20.21 3.51
N VAL A 340 -6.93 -21.37 3.03
CA VAL A 340 -7.06 -21.63 1.58
C VAL A 340 -7.89 -20.51 0.95
N GLY A 341 -7.44 -19.95 -0.17
CA GLY A 341 -8.10 -18.81 -0.82
C GLY A 341 -7.73 -17.44 -0.25
N HIS A 342 -6.99 -17.35 0.86
CA HIS A 342 -6.63 -16.08 1.52
C HIS A 342 -7.81 -15.13 1.70
N GLY A 343 -8.95 -15.70 2.07
CA GLY A 343 -10.22 -15.01 2.29
C GLY A 343 -11.22 -15.09 1.13
N PHE A 344 -10.76 -15.28 -0.12
CA PHE A 344 -11.68 -15.46 -1.24
C PHE A 344 -12.56 -16.71 -1.07
N ALA A 345 -13.84 -16.59 -1.44
CA ALA A 345 -14.79 -17.70 -1.36
C ALA A 345 -14.40 -18.85 -2.32
N PRO A 346 -14.73 -20.12 -2.04
CA PRO A 346 -14.34 -21.26 -2.89
C PRO A 346 -14.81 -21.18 -4.34
N ASP A 347 -15.91 -20.47 -4.60
CA ASP A 347 -16.49 -20.22 -5.93
C ASP A 347 -16.08 -18.86 -6.53
N ALA A 348 -15.28 -18.05 -5.83
CA ALA A 348 -14.88 -16.72 -6.26
C ALA A 348 -14.03 -16.72 -7.54
N GLY A 349 -13.28 -17.79 -7.81
CA GLY A 349 -12.58 -17.98 -9.09
C GLY A 349 -13.51 -18.15 -10.30
N GLU A 350 -14.75 -18.59 -10.08
CA GLU A 350 -15.78 -18.71 -11.13
C GLU A 350 -16.69 -17.48 -11.20
N THR A 351 -17.12 -16.96 -10.05
CA THR A 351 -18.00 -15.77 -9.99
C THR A 351 -17.26 -14.48 -10.32
N GLY A 352 -15.99 -14.36 -9.90
CA GLY A 352 -15.20 -13.14 -9.97
C GLY A 352 -15.45 -12.16 -8.82
N ILE A 353 -16.14 -12.59 -7.75
CA ILE A 353 -16.43 -11.76 -6.56
C ILE A 353 -15.15 -11.62 -5.72
N GLY A 354 -14.57 -10.42 -5.71
CA GLY A 354 -13.32 -10.10 -4.98
C GLY A 354 -13.51 -9.64 -3.53
N TYR A 355 -14.74 -9.55 -3.02
CA TYR A 355 -15.05 -9.07 -1.66
C TYR A 355 -15.58 -10.19 -0.77
N TYR A 356 -15.25 -10.14 0.53
CA TYR A 356 -15.58 -11.18 1.50
C TYR A 356 -15.46 -10.68 2.95
N SER A 357 -15.96 -11.44 3.92
CA SER A 357 -15.71 -11.20 5.35
C SER A 357 -15.02 -12.40 5.99
N PHE A 358 -14.24 -12.14 7.05
CA PHE A 358 -13.44 -13.15 7.74
C PHE A 358 -13.35 -12.85 9.24
N GLU A 359 -13.25 -13.88 10.08
CA GLU A 359 -12.98 -13.69 11.50
C GLU A 359 -11.48 -13.38 11.66
N ILE A 360 -11.16 -12.19 12.18
CA ILE A 360 -9.79 -11.84 12.58
C ILE A 360 -9.50 -12.55 13.91
N ALA A 361 -10.40 -12.37 14.88
CA ALA A 361 -10.32 -12.96 16.21
C ALA A 361 -11.76 -13.12 16.75
N PRO A 362 -11.99 -13.92 17.81
CA PRO A 362 -13.33 -14.10 18.39
C PRO A 362 -14.05 -12.79 18.67
N GLY A 363 -15.10 -12.50 17.88
CA GLY A 363 -15.89 -11.27 17.98
C GLY A 363 -15.33 -10.03 17.25
N VAL A 364 -14.25 -10.17 16.48
CA VAL A 364 -13.67 -9.13 15.61
C VAL A 364 -13.61 -9.66 14.17
N VAL A 365 -14.35 -9.03 13.25
CA VAL A 365 -14.52 -9.45 11.85
C VAL A 365 -13.90 -8.43 10.91
N GLY A 366 -13.11 -8.93 9.97
CA GLY A 366 -12.63 -8.19 8.81
C GLY A 366 -13.65 -8.21 7.67
N ILE A 367 -13.78 -7.09 6.95
CA ILE A 367 -14.55 -6.99 5.70
C ILE A 367 -13.57 -6.55 4.61
N SER A 368 -13.17 -7.47 3.72
CA SER A 368 -12.36 -7.17 2.54
C SER A 368 -13.26 -6.67 1.41
N MET A 369 -12.91 -5.51 0.85
CA MET A 369 -13.66 -4.83 -0.20
C MET A 369 -12.82 -4.72 -1.46
N ASP A 370 -13.30 -5.33 -2.54
CA ASP A 370 -12.88 -4.94 -3.89
C ASP A 370 -13.32 -3.49 -4.13
N SER A 371 -12.37 -2.62 -4.41
CA SER A 371 -12.61 -1.19 -4.65
C SER A 371 -12.26 -0.77 -6.07
N THR A 372 -11.80 -1.72 -6.89
CA THR A 372 -11.25 -1.48 -8.22
C THR A 372 -12.37 -1.35 -9.24
N ASN A 373 -12.31 -0.29 -10.06
CA ASN A 373 -13.21 -0.15 -11.20
C ASN A 373 -12.54 -0.70 -12.46
N ARG A 374 -13.16 -1.70 -13.08
CA ARG A 374 -12.60 -2.41 -14.25
C ARG A 374 -12.62 -1.59 -15.54
N ALA A 375 -13.10 -0.35 -15.46
CA ALA A 375 -12.94 0.68 -16.49
C ALA A 375 -11.50 1.26 -16.55
N GLY A 376 -10.61 0.88 -15.62
CA GLY A 376 -9.28 1.45 -15.47
C GLY A 376 -9.31 2.81 -14.75
N PHE A 377 -8.27 3.60 -14.98
CA PHE A 377 -7.88 4.78 -14.19
C PHE A 377 -7.42 4.41 -12.77
N VAL A 378 -6.81 5.38 -12.08
CA VAL A 378 -6.29 5.19 -10.71
C VAL A 378 -7.39 5.20 -9.64
N ASP A 379 -8.49 5.94 -9.86
CA ASP A 379 -9.56 6.05 -8.86
C ASP A 379 -10.48 4.81 -8.87
N GLY A 380 -10.97 4.44 -7.69
CA GLY A 380 -11.85 3.29 -7.46
C GLY A 380 -13.34 3.63 -7.33
N SER A 381 -14.17 2.61 -7.07
CA SER A 381 -15.57 2.71 -6.62
C SER A 381 -16.14 1.33 -6.28
N LEU A 382 -17.26 1.25 -5.54
CA LEU A 382 -17.95 -0.03 -5.28
C LEU A 382 -19.09 -0.30 -6.28
N GLY A 383 -19.36 -1.58 -6.55
CA GLY A 383 -20.65 -2.00 -7.14
C GLY A 383 -21.81 -1.90 -6.14
N ALA A 384 -23.01 -1.62 -6.62
CA ALA A 384 -24.22 -1.51 -5.80
C ALA A 384 -24.65 -2.85 -5.13
N ALA A 385 -24.23 -4.00 -5.63
CA ALA A 385 -24.39 -5.31 -4.99
C ALA A 385 -23.48 -5.43 -3.77
N GLN A 386 -22.19 -5.12 -3.93
CA GLN A 386 -21.22 -5.10 -2.83
C GLN A 386 -21.59 -4.10 -1.75
N PHE A 387 -21.99 -2.88 -2.12
CA PHE A 387 -22.43 -1.86 -1.16
C PHE A 387 -23.59 -2.34 -0.27
N ARG A 388 -24.58 -3.04 -0.86
CA ARG A 388 -25.68 -3.66 -0.11
C ARG A 388 -25.20 -4.83 0.74
N TRP A 389 -24.31 -5.67 0.21
CA TRP A 389 -23.72 -6.79 0.97
C TRP A 389 -22.93 -6.30 2.20
N ILE A 390 -22.23 -5.16 2.12
CA ILE A 390 -21.58 -4.51 3.27
C ILE A 390 -22.64 -4.10 4.30
N GLU A 391 -23.70 -3.41 3.88
CA GLU A 391 -24.81 -3.02 4.77
C GLU A 391 -25.45 -4.24 5.46
N ASP A 392 -25.79 -5.29 4.70
CA ASP A 392 -26.37 -6.53 5.21
C ASP A 392 -25.42 -7.23 6.20
N THR A 393 -24.11 -7.24 5.91
CA THR A 393 -23.07 -7.82 6.79
C THR A 393 -22.96 -7.05 8.11
N LEU A 394 -22.97 -5.72 8.06
CA LEU A 394 -22.93 -4.87 9.24
C LEU A 394 -24.20 -5.06 10.10
N VAL A 395 -25.38 -4.99 9.50
CA VAL A 395 -26.67 -5.29 10.19
C VAL A 395 -26.65 -6.69 10.81
N ALA A 396 -26.09 -7.69 10.12
CA ALA A 396 -25.95 -9.06 10.62
C ALA A 396 -24.85 -9.24 11.70
N GLY A 397 -24.12 -8.20 12.06
CA GLY A 397 -23.19 -8.17 13.20
C GLY A 397 -23.58 -7.21 14.33
N SER A 398 -24.55 -6.32 14.15
CA SER A 398 -24.87 -5.24 15.10
C SER A 398 -26.14 -5.50 15.93
N SER A 399 -26.01 -5.52 17.26
CA SER A 399 -27.13 -5.43 18.20
C SER A 399 -27.79 -4.05 18.17
N ARG A 400 -27.04 -3.01 17.80
CA ARG A 400 -27.54 -1.64 17.65
C ARG A 400 -26.90 -0.95 16.44
N TYR A 401 -27.72 -0.25 15.67
CA TYR A 401 -27.30 0.57 14.53
C TYR A 401 -28.34 1.66 14.27
N PHE A 402 -28.12 2.51 13.27
CA PHE A 402 -29.05 3.55 12.86
C PHE A 402 -29.63 3.26 11.46
N ASP A 403 -30.93 3.45 11.30
CA ASP A 403 -31.58 3.33 9.98
C ASP A 403 -31.20 4.49 9.04
N THR A 404 -31.65 4.46 7.79
CA THR A 404 -31.37 5.50 6.79
C THR A 404 -32.01 6.86 7.10
N ALA A 405 -32.89 6.94 8.10
CA ALA A 405 -33.47 8.19 8.61
C ALA A 405 -32.81 8.64 9.94
N GLY A 406 -31.79 7.92 10.42
CA GLY A 406 -31.08 8.23 11.66
C GLY A 406 -31.79 7.75 12.93
N ASN A 407 -32.81 6.90 12.84
CA ASN A 407 -33.45 6.33 14.03
C ASN A 407 -32.59 5.18 14.58
N PRO A 408 -32.40 5.07 15.91
CA PRO A 408 -31.73 3.92 16.50
C PRO A 408 -32.60 2.67 16.35
N VAL A 409 -32.00 1.59 15.86
CA VAL A 409 -32.57 0.24 15.76
C VAL A 409 -31.81 -0.68 16.70
N SER A 410 -32.54 -1.59 17.37
CA SER A 410 -31.95 -2.60 18.26
C SER A 410 -32.44 -4.01 17.90
N GLN A 411 -31.53 -4.98 18.02
CA GLN A 411 -31.76 -6.39 17.72
C GLN A 411 -31.24 -7.28 18.87
N ALA A 412 -31.91 -8.40 19.14
CA ALA A 412 -31.50 -9.33 20.19
C ALA A 412 -30.36 -10.25 19.71
N ARG A 413 -29.13 -9.71 19.69
CA ARG A 413 -27.90 -10.42 19.26
C ARG A 413 -26.67 -9.85 19.97
N ASN A 414 -25.54 -10.55 19.87
CA ASN A 414 -24.24 -10.02 20.31
C ASN A 414 -23.65 -9.13 19.21
N ASP A 415 -22.94 -8.08 19.61
CA ASP A 415 -22.21 -7.19 18.69
C ASP A 415 -20.85 -7.75 18.29
N THR A 416 -20.60 -7.79 16.99
CA THR A 416 -19.30 -8.02 16.35
C THR A 416 -18.56 -6.69 16.17
N TRP A 417 -17.27 -6.61 16.46
CA TRP A 417 -16.44 -5.47 16.06
C TRP A 417 -16.01 -5.60 14.61
N PHE A 418 -16.12 -4.53 13.82
CA PHE A 418 -15.78 -4.53 12.40
C PHE A 418 -14.55 -3.69 12.08
N VAL A 419 -13.65 -4.26 11.27
CA VAL A 419 -12.56 -3.55 10.59
C VAL A 419 -12.72 -3.80 9.09
N LEU A 420 -12.86 -2.72 8.31
CA LEU A 420 -12.99 -2.80 6.86
C LEU A 420 -11.63 -2.62 6.20
N PHE A 421 -11.44 -3.27 5.06
CA PHE A 421 -10.21 -3.23 4.27
C PHE A 421 -10.56 -2.97 2.80
N SER A 422 -9.87 -2.03 2.17
CA SER A 422 -9.87 -1.84 0.71
C SER A 422 -8.49 -1.44 0.25
N HIS A 423 -8.29 -1.41 -1.07
CA HIS A 423 -7.13 -0.74 -1.63
C HIS A 423 -7.31 0.78 -1.60
N HIS A 424 -8.30 1.29 -2.33
CA HIS A 424 -8.58 2.72 -2.42
C HIS A 424 -9.11 3.31 -1.10
N THR A 425 -8.81 4.58 -0.87
CA THR A 425 -9.28 5.39 0.26
C THR A 425 -10.65 6.01 0.01
N SER A 426 -11.28 6.54 1.05
CA SER A 426 -12.55 7.29 0.95
C SER A 426 -12.50 8.43 -0.07
N GLY A 427 -11.32 9.02 -0.28
CA GLY A 427 -11.07 10.16 -1.17
C GLY A 427 -10.56 9.81 -2.57
N SER A 428 -10.19 8.54 -2.82
CA SER A 428 -9.80 8.03 -4.15
C SER A 428 -10.87 7.11 -4.78
N MET A 429 -12.00 6.93 -4.09
CA MET A 429 -13.15 6.18 -4.62
C MET A 429 -14.17 7.08 -5.31
N ASP A 430 -13.76 7.78 -6.38
CA ASP A 430 -14.61 8.72 -7.14
C ASP A 430 -14.87 8.32 -8.61
N ASN A 431 -14.31 7.20 -9.08
CA ASN A 431 -14.45 6.69 -10.44
C ASN A 431 -15.82 6.05 -10.68
N VAL A 432 -16.76 6.87 -11.12
CA VAL A 432 -18.13 6.46 -11.48
C VAL A 432 -18.32 6.12 -12.96
N VAL A 433 -17.24 5.84 -13.72
CA VAL A 433 -17.35 5.27 -15.06
C VAL A 433 -18.05 3.90 -14.94
N PRO A 434 -19.05 3.57 -15.78
CA PRO A 434 -19.71 2.27 -15.74
C PRO A 434 -18.70 1.13 -15.91
N ASP A 435 -18.74 0.15 -15.01
CA ASP A 435 -17.86 -1.00 -15.04
C ASP A 435 -18.15 -1.84 -16.30
N PRO A 436 -17.17 -2.10 -17.18
CA PRO A 436 -17.40 -2.83 -18.42
C PRO A 436 -17.84 -4.29 -18.20
N SER A 437 -17.57 -4.87 -17.03
CA SER A 437 -18.04 -6.21 -16.65
C SER A 437 -19.48 -6.21 -16.12
N ALA A 438 -19.96 -5.07 -15.61
CA ALA A 438 -21.31 -4.89 -15.05
C ALA A 438 -21.92 -3.51 -15.42
N PRO A 439 -22.11 -3.18 -16.71
CA PRO A 439 -22.36 -1.79 -17.16
C PRO A 439 -23.73 -1.21 -16.76
N ALA A 440 -24.64 -2.06 -16.27
CA ALA A 440 -25.94 -1.64 -15.73
C ALA A 440 -25.92 -1.47 -14.19
N GLU A 441 -24.82 -1.81 -13.51
CA GLU A 441 -24.67 -1.66 -12.08
C GLU A 441 -24.21 -0.24 -11.71
N PRO A 442 -24.91 0.47 -10.82
CA PRO A 442 -24.46 1.77 -10.34
C PRO A 442 -23.14 1.67 -9.57
N ARG A 443 -22.19 2.54 -9.89
CA ARG A 443 -20.95 2.73 -9.10
C ARG A 443 -21.17 3.67 -7.93
N ILE A 444 -20.67 3.28 -6.77
CA ILE A 444 -20.85 3.97 -5.49
C ILE A 444 -19.51 4.55 -5.02
N ARG A 445 -19.53 5.83 -4.63
CA ARG A 445 -18.35 6.60 -4.19
C ARG A 445 -17.97 6.30 -2.74
N GLY A 446 -16.71 6.57 -2.39
CA GLY A 446 -16.19 6.45 -1.01
C GLY A 446 -16.98 7.27 0.01
N SER A 447 -17.39 8.49 -0.34
CA SER A 447 -18.27 9.34 0.49
C SER A 447 -19.59 8.66 0.89
N ARG A 448 -20.19 7.86 -0.01
CA ARG A 448 -21.41 7.10 0.27
C ARG A 448 -21.17 5.87 1.15
N LEU A 449 -19.94 5.34 1.19
CA LEU A 449 -19.54 4.33 2.15
C LEU A 449 -19.32 4.96 3.53
N VAL A 450 -18.68 6.13 3.62
CA VAL A 450 -18.56 6.90 4.88
C VAL A 450 -19.95 7.14 5.51
N ASP A 451 -20.93 7.61 4.72
CA ASP A 451 -22.34 7.75 5.15
C ASP A 451 -22.95 6.45 5.70
N LEU A 452 -22.59 5.30 5.12
CA LEU A 452 -23.05 3.98 5.55
C LEU A 452 -22.39 3.59 6.89
N LEU A 453 -21.08 3.74 7.01
CA LEU A 453 -20.32 3.31 8.21
C LEU A 453 -20.71 4.11 9.45
N HIS A 454 -21.01 5.41 9.32
CA HIS A 454 -21.56 6.25 10.40
C HIS A 454 -22.88 5.74 11.03
N ARG A 455 -23.53 4.73 10.43
CA ARG A 455 -24.73 4.11 10.99
C ARG A 455 -24.45 2.97 11.97
N PHE A 456 -23.21 2.50 12.10
CA PHE A 456 -22.88 1.27 12.82
C PHE A 456 -21.83 1.52 13.92
N PRO A 457 -22.24 1.66 15.20
CA PRO A 457 -21.32 1.94 16.32
C PRO A 457 -20.23 0.92 16.61
N ASN A 458 -20.32 -0.24 15.97
CA ASN A 458 -19.38 -1.33 16.06
C ASN A 458 -18.38 -1.40 14.89
N VAL A 459 -18.41 -0.42 13.97
CA VAL A 459 -17.33 -0.19 12.99
C VAL A 459 -16.21 0.60 13.67
N LEU A 460 -15.03 -0.01 13.78
CA LEU A 460 -13.88 0.60 14.43
C LEU A 460 -12.98 1.34 13.44
N ALA A 461 -12.66 0.69 12.32
CA ALA A 461 -11.77 1.26 11.33
C ALA A 461 -12.06 0.84 9.90
N TRP A 462 -11.58 1.67 8.98
CA TRP A 462 -11.37 1.37 7.58
C TRP A 462 -9.87 1.50 7.29
N VAL A 463 -9.23 0.41 6.91
CA VAL A 463 -7.78 0.29 6.67
C VAL A 463 -7.53 0.19 5.16
N ASN A 464 -6.59 0.98 4.62
CA ASN A 464 -6.36 1.11 3.18
C ASN A 464 -4.92 1.53 2.80
N GLY A 465 -4.66 1.53 1.48
CA GLY A 465 -3.39 1.89 0.85
C GLY A 465 -3.61 2.87 -0.32
N HIS A 466 -3.15 2.54 -1.52
CA HIS A 466 -3.37 3.30 -2.78
C HIS A 466 -2.68 4.67 -2.88
N THR A 467 -2.75 5.51 -1.85
CA THR A 467 -2.17 6.87 -1.89
C THR A 467 -0.70 6.92 -1.45
N HIS A 468 -0.11 5.77 -1.13
CA HIS A 468 1.30 5.58 -0.73
C HIS A 468 1.77 6.36 0.52
N GLU A 469 0.89 7.11 1.21
CA GLU A 469 1.24 7.91 2.40
C GLU A 469 0.82 7.27 3.73
N ASN A 470 1.51 7.58 4.82
CA ASN A 470 0.95 7.35 6.16
C ASN A 470 -0.03 8.48 6.50
N ARG A 471 -1.33 8.17 6.57
CA ARG A 471 -2.39 9.13 6.94
C ARG A 471 -3.46 8.46 7.80
N ILE A 472 -3.84 9.09 8.90
CA ILE A 472 -4.95 8.61 9.74
C ILE A 472 -6.01 9.70 9.89
N THR A 473 -7.18 9.46 9.33
CA THR A 473 -8.30 10.40 9.26
C THR A 473 -9.39 10.03 10.28
N PRO A 474 -9.76 10.95 11.21
CA PRO A 474 -10.93 10.76 12.05
C PRO A 474 -12.20 11.01 11.22
N TRP A 475 -13.14 10.07 11.26
CA TRP A 475 -14.49 10.26 10.73
C TRP A 475 -15.48 10.46 11.90
N PRO A 476 -15.74 11.71 12.34
CA PRO A 476 -16.69 11.99 13.41
C PRO A 476 -18.13 11.85 12.92
N GLY A 477 -18.91 11.01 13.61
CA GLY A 477 -20.34 10.87 13.36
C GLY A 477 -21.20 11.96 14.01
N SER A 478 -22.52 11.81 13.90
CA SER A 478 -23.48 12.69 14.61
C SER A 478 -23.44 12.53 16.14
N THR A 479 -22.85 11.43 16.61
CA THR A 479 -22.57 11.13 18.02
C THR A 479 -21.18 10.46 18.11
N PRO A 480 -20.51 10.47 19.28
CA PRO A 480 -19.20 9.81 19.43
C PRO A 480 -19.22 8.32 19.06
N GLU A 481 -20.29 7.61 19.41
CA GLU A 481 -20.52 6.21 19.06
C GLU A 481 -20.75 5.97 17.55
N GLN A 482 -21.01 7.00 16.74
CA GLN A 482 -21.15 6.88 15.29
C GLN A 482 -19.87 7.24 14.52
N SER A 483 -18.72 7.26 15.22
CA SER A 483 -17.44 7.68 14.66
C SER A 483 -16.51 6.48 14.43
N PHE A 484 -15.65 6.56 13.43
CA PHE A 484 -14.65 5.53 13.13
C PHE A 484 -13.34 6.16 12.63
N TRP A 485 -12.27 5.36 12.56
CA TRP A 485 -10.97 5.81 12.04
C TRP A 485 -10.70 5.26 10.65
N GLU A 486 -10.24 6.10 9.72
CA GLU A 486 -9.63 5.63 8.47
C GLU A 486 -8.11 5.65 8.61
N ILE A 487 -7.45 4.55 8.23
CA ILE A 487 -6.04 4.27 8.48
C ILE A 487 -5.38 3.89 7.16
N ASN A 488 -4.67 4.86 6.59
CA ASN A 488 -3.83 4.67 5.42
C ASN A 488 -2.38 4.38 5.83
N THR A 489 -1.74 3.45 5.13
CA THR A 489 -0.35 3.09 5.34
C THR A 489 0.47 3.35 4.09
N ALA A 490 1.71 3.79 4.26
CA ALA A 490 2.58 4.01 3.11
C ALA A 490 2.86 2.72 2.34
N SER A 491 3.06 2.85 1.03
CA SER A 491 3.37 1.71 0.17
C SER A 491 4.70 1.07 0.53
N HIS A 492 4.93 -0.16 0.05
CA HIS A 492 6.24 -0.79 0.16
C HIS A 492 7.09 -0.59 -1.09
N ILE A 493 6.51 -0.05 -2.18
CA ILE A 493 7.28 0.41 -3.33
C ILE A 493 7.98 1.75 -3.06
N ASP A 494 7.31 2.76 -2.51
CA ASP A 494 7.89 4.09 -2.27
C ASP A 494 8.41 4.26 -0.83
N PHE A 495 9.41 5.14 -0.66
CA PHE A 495 9.85 5.50 0.69
C PHE A 495 8.70 6.18 1.45
N PRO A 496 8.36 5.77 2.68
CA PRO A 496 9.20 5.08 3.66
C PRO A 496 9.17 3.54 3.72
N GLN A 497 8.40 2.84 2.88
CA GLN A 497 8.35 1.37 2.88
C GLN A 497 7.92 0.75 4.24
N HIS A 498 6.85 1.30 4.83
CA HIS A 498 6.35 0.89 6.16
C HIS A 498 5.23 -0.14 6.07
N GLY A 499 5.32 -1.22 6.85
CA GLY A 499 4.14 -1.98 7.28
C GLY A 499 3.52 -1.40 8.56
N ARG A 500 2.26 -1.75 8.86
CA ARG A 500 1.55 -1.28 10.07
C ARG A 500 0.97 -2.43 10.87
N ILE A 501 1.25 -2.46 12.18
CA ILE A 501 0.52 -3.29 13.15
C ILE A 501 -0.70 -2.51 13.65
N VAL A 502 -1.83 -3.19 13.83
CA VAL A 502 -3.03 -2.67 14.49
C VAL A 502 -3.49 -3.65 15.55
N GLU A 503 -3.53 -3.23 16.82
CA GLU A 503 -4.07 -4.00 17.94
C GLU A 503 -5.39 -3.39 18.41
N VAL A 504 -6.45 -4.18 18.45
CA VAL A 504 -7.78 -3.77 18.92
C VAL A 504 -7.90 -4.14 20.40
N VAL A 505 -8.20 -3.17 21.26
CA VAL A 505 -8.31 -3.40 22.71
C VAL A 505 -9.59 -2.78 23.29
N ASP A 506 -10.30 -3.55 24.12
CA ASP A 506 -11.37 -3.03 24.98
C ASP A 506 -10.71 -2.41 26.21
N ASN A 507 -10.95 -1.12 26.47
CA ASN A 507 -10.38 -0.42 27.63
C ASN A 507 -11.15 -0.69 28.93
N VAL A 508 -12.32 -1.35 28.88
CA VAL A 508 -13.17 -1.70 30.02
C VAL A 508 -13.72 -0.47 30.77
N ASP A 509 -13.92 0.65 30.04
CA ASP A 509 -14.55 1.90 30.52
C ASP A 509 -15.62 2.44 29.55
N GLY A 510 -16.05 1.62 28.59
CA GLY A 510 -16.92 2.06 27.50
C GLY A 510 -16.16 2.70 26.33
N THR A 511 -14.83 2.63 26.27
CA THR A 511 -14.02 2.96 25.08
C THR A 511 -13.29 1.75 24.50
N VAL A 512 -13.00 1.80 23.20
CA VAL A 512 -12.09 0.89 22.49
C VAL A 512 -10.91 1.71 22.00
N SER A 513 -9.70 1.14 22.03
CA SER A 513 -8.53 1.73 21.37
C SER A 513 -8.06 0.87 20.21
N LEU A 514 -7.61 1.52 19.14
CA LEU A 514 -6.79 0.92 18.09
C LEU A 514 -5.35 1.39 18.30
N LEU A 515 -4.49 0.50 18.77
CA LEU A 515 -3.06 0.76 18.96
C LEU A 515 -2.36 0.46 17.64
N THR A 516 -1.92 1.49 16.93
CA THR A 516 -1.23 1.35 15.65
C THR A 516 0.27 1.59 15.81
N THR A 517 1.09 0.81 15.11
CA THR A 517 2.55 0.94 15.16
C THR A 517 3.16 0.57 13.83
N LEU A 518 4.02 1.43 13.29
CA LEU A 518 4.72 1.21 12.03
C LEU A 518 5.97 0.36 12.24
N PHE A 519 6.36 -0.39 11.21
CA PHE A 519 7.63 -1.12 11.14
C PHE A 519 8.22 -1.09 9.73
N GLU A 520 9.53 -1.27 9.64
CA GLU A 520 10.29 -1.33 8.38
C GLU A 520 10.82 -2.75 8.17
N ALA A 521 11.09 -3.15 6.92
CA ALA A 521 11.61 -4.48 6.58
C ALA A 521 12.89 -4.89 7.35
N ASP A 522 13.14 -6.20 7.49
CA ASP A 522 14.28 -6.75 8.24
C ASP A 522 15.59 -6.71 7.45
N SER A 523 15.95 -5.51 7.01
CA SER A 523 17.21 -5.19 6.34
C SER A 523 17.96 -4.09 7.09
N PRO A 524 19.30 -4.17 7.21
CA PRO A 524 20.12 -3.11 7.80
C PRO A 524 19.80 -1.71 7.26
N TYR A 525 19.82 -0.69 8.12
CA TYR A 525 19.61 0.69 7.70
C TYR A 525 20.79 1.25 6.89
N SER A 526 22.01 0.86 7.25
CA SER A 526 23.23 1.25 6.54
C SER A 526 23.53 0.29 5.40
N VAL A 527 23.78 0.82 4.20
CA VAL A 527 24.07 0.02 3.00
C VAL A 527 25.57 -0.12 2.77
N ASP A 528 26.04 -1.35 2.56
CA ASP A 528 27.29 -1.63 1.86
C ASP A 528 26.99 -1.90 0.38
N HIS A 529 27.49 -1.05 -0.53
CA HIS A 529 27.26 -1.20 -1.98
C HIS A 529 28.00 -2.41 -2.59
N THR A 530 28.82 -3.12 -1.83
CA THR A 530 29.45 -4.38 -2.27
C THR A 530 28.70 -5.63 -1.81
N ASP A 531 27.71 -5.50 -0.90
CA ASP A 531 26.86 -6.61 -0.47
C ASP A 531 25.68 -6.81 -1.43
N LEU A 532 25.88 -7.71 -2.39
CA LEU A 532 24.85 -8.15 -3.34
C LEU A 532 24.09 -9.41 -2.86
N SER A 533 24.15 -9.74 -1.56
CA SER A 533 23.27 -10.76 -0.98
C SER A 533 21.82 -10.27 -0.95
N PRO A 534 20.81 -11.17 -0.84
CA PRO A 534 19.41 -10.74 -0.75
C PRO A 534 19.14 -9.74 0.39
N LEU A 535 19.90 -9.80 1.49
CA LEU A 535 19.77 -8.87 2.61
C LEU A 535 20.38 -7.49 2.27
N GLY A 536 21.55 -7.45 1.65
CA GLY A 536 22.18 -6.22 1.16
C GLY A 536 21.34 -5.53 0.07
N LEU A 537 20.76 -6.31 -0.84
CA LEU A 537 19.80 -5.83 -1.84
C LEU A 537 18.52 -5.25 -1.19
N ALA A 538 17.99 -5.87 -0.14
CA ALA A 538 16.86 -5.33 0.62
C ALA A 538 17.19 -4.06 1.43
N SER A 539 18.47 -3.82 1.75
CA SER A 539 18.94 -2.54 2.30
C SER A 539 19.10 -1.48 1.19
N LEU A 540 19.64 -1.87 0.04
CA LEU A 540 19.72 -1.03 -1.17
C LEU A 540 18.34 -0.54 -1.61
N TYR A 541 17.34 -1.41 -1.61
CA TYR A 541 15.94 -1.09 -1.95
C TYR A 541 15.41 0.14 -1.19
N ARG A 542 15.71 0.23 0.12
CA ARG A 542 15.32 1.35 0.99
C ARG A 542 16.15 2.61 0.78
N GLU A 543 17.46 2.48 0.58
CA GLU A 543 18.34 3.65 0.34
C GLU A 543 18.08 4.26 -1.04
N LEU A 544 17.82 3.45 -2.05
CA LEU A 544 17.51 3.92 -3.41
C LEU A 544 16.13 4.59 -3.46
N SER A 545 15.10 4.03 -2.82
CA SER A 545 13.77 4.65 -2.78
C SER A 545 13.75 5.98 -2.02
N PHE A 546 14.52 6.09 -0.94
CA PHE A 546 14.70 7.36 -0.23
C PHE A 546 15.36 8.46 -1.06
N ASN A 547 16.22 8.07 -2.01
CA ASN A 547 16.98 8.99 -2.85
C ASN A 547 16.38 9.19 -4.24
N ASP A 548 15.25 8.54 -4.56
CA ASP A 548 14.60 8.70 -5.86
C ASP A 548 14.35 10.19 -6.13
N ILE A 549 14.65 10.61 -7.36
CA ILE A 549 14.46 11.99 -7.83
C ILE A 549 12.97 12.38 -7.90
N HIS A 550 12.08 11.38 -7.84
CA HIS A 550 10.63 11.53 -7.73
C HIS A 550 10.07 11.31 -6.33
N ALA A 551 10.91 11.02 -5.32
CA ALA A 551 10.45 10.74 -3.97
C ALA A 551 9.70 11.93 -3.37
N ASP A 552 8.48 11.67 -2.87
CA ASP A 552 7.68 12.66 -2.15
C ASP A 552 7.85 12.48 -0.63
N PRO A 553 8.47 13.43 0.09
CA PRO A 553 8.65 13.32 1.54
C PRO A 553 7.34 13.43 2.32
N ASP A 554 6.24 13.91 1.73
CA ASP A 554 4.95 13.99 2.42
C ASP A 554 4.36 12.58 2.67
N LEU A 555 4.75 11.55 1.89
CA LEU A 555 4.37 10.13 2.07
C LEU A 555 4.77 9.54 3.44
N LEU A 556 5.79 10.12 4.09
CA LEU A 556 6.22 9.73 5.44
C LEU A 556 5.11 9.93 6.50
N GLY A 557 4.16 10.84 6.25
CA GLY A 557 3.10 11.19 7.19
C GLY A 557 3.58 12.02 8.38
N GLY A 558 2.65 12.66 9.08
CA GLY A 558 2.92 13.40 10.31
C GLY A 558 3.06 12.48 11.51
N THR A 559 3.52 13.00 12.65
CA THR A 559 3.50 12.26 13.93
C THR A 559 2.12 11.67 14.29
N PRO A 560 0.97 12.31 13.98
CA PRO A 560 -0.37 11.75 14.24
C PRO A 560 -0.77 10.58 13.34
N ASP A 561 0.04 10.26 12.32
CA ASP A 561 -0.21 9.20 11.34
C ASP A 561 0.69 7.97 11.56
N ARG A 562 1.62 8.05 12.53
CA ARG A 562 2.66 7.05 12.81
C ARG A 562 2.25 6.09 13.92
N ASN A 563 2.99 6.06 15.03
CA ASN A 563 2.70 5.24 16.21
C ASN A 563 1.64 5.96 17.05
N VAL A 564 0.41 5.47 17.06
CA VAL A 564 -0.70 6.15 17.73
C VAL A 564 -1.69 5.20 18.36
N GLU A 565 -2.24 5.61 19.51
CA GLU A 565 -3.45 5.03 20.07
C GLU A 565 -4.66 5.85 19.61
N LEU A 566 -5.59 5.23 18.92
CA LEU A 566 -6.80 5.86 18.38
C LEU A 566 -8.01 5.49 19.25
N LEU A 567 -8.61 6.46 19.93
CA LEU A 567 -9.73 6.23 20.85
C LEU A 567 -11.09 6.26 20.12
N LEU A 568 -12.01 5.38 20.53
CA LEU A 568 -13.40 5.32 20.11
C LEU A 568 -14.34 5.08 21.29
N ALA A 569 -15.57 5.59 21.21
CA ALA A 569 -16.64 5.21 22.12
C ALA A 569 -17.18 3.82 21.73
N SER A 570 -17.21 2.87 22.66
CA SER A 570 -17.63 1.49 22.39
C SER A 570 -19.15 1.32 22.22
N GLY A 571 -19.95 2.26 22.76
CA GLY A 571 -21.42 2.18 22.75
C GLY A 571 -22.02 1.02 23.56
N ARG A 572 -21.20 0.23 24.28
CA ARG A 572 -21.57 -0.94 25.09
C ARG A 572 -21.50 -0.66 26.59
#